data_AF-A0A352RX01-F1
#
_entry.id   AF-A0A352RX01-F1
#
_cell.length_a   1.000
_cell.length_b   1.000
_cell.length_c   1.000
_cell.angle_alpha   90.00
_cell.angle_beta   90.00
_cell.angle_gamma   90.00
#
_symmetry.space_group_name_H-M   'P 1'
#
loop_
_entity.id
_entity.type
_entity.pdbx_description
1 polymer ?
#
loop_
_entity_poly.entity_id
_entity_poly.type
_entity_poly.pdbx_seq_one_letter_code
_entity_poly.pdbx_strand_id
1 'polypeptide(L)' 'MGTQNSPAAPRAPWNKGKITGQKPPLKPKEIWAIRTALQMSANVRELALFNLAIDSKLRACDLTRLLVQDIFHGGH' A
#
# COMPACT_ATOMS: atom_id res chain seq x y z
N MET A 1 5.76 -34.14 -21.64
CA MET A 1 4.91 -34.45 -20.46
C MET A 1 4.21 -33.16 -20.06
N GLY A 2 2.90 -33.04 -20.32
CA GLY A 2 2.15 -31.80 -20.08
C GLY A 2 1.80 -31.64 -18.61
N THR A 3 2.06 -30.46 -18.04
CA THR A 3 1.68 -30.10 -16.68
C THR A 3 0.20 -29.70 -16.66
N GLN A 4 -0.64 -30.50 -16.02
CA GLN A 4 -2.05 -30.20 -15.80
C GLN A 4 -2.17 -29.12 -14.72
N ASN A 5 -2.52 -27.89 -15.12
CA ASN A 5 -2.82 -26.78 -14.19
C ASN A 5 -4.25 -26.94 -13.66
N SER A 6 -4.40 -27.58 -12.50
CA SER A 6 -5.71 -27.66 -11.81
C SER A 6 -6.07 -26.28 -11.23
N PRO A 7 -7.29 -25.75 -11.46
CA PRO A 7 -7.68 -24.48 -10.88
C PRO A 7 -7.76 -24.61 -9.35
N ALA A 8 -6.91 -23.86 -8.65
CA ALA A 8 -6.92 -23.81 -7.20
C ALA A 8 -8.31 -23.36 -6.71
N ALA A 9 -8.91 -24.15 -5.81
CA ALA A 9 -10.20 -23.81 -5.21
C ALA A 9 -10.14 -22.39 -4.59
N PRO A 10 -11.22 -21.59 -4.70
CA PRO A 10 -11.22 -20.23 -4.20
C PRO A 10 -10.91 -20.22 -2.69
N ARG A 11 -9.75 -19.68 -2.32
CA ARG A 11 -9.32 -19.57 -0.93
C ARG A 11 -10.28 -18.65 -0.19
N ALA A 12 -10.96 -19.18 0.82
CA ALA A 12 -11.76 -18.36 1.71
C ALA A 12 -10.85 -17.29 2.36
N PRO A 13 -11.26 -16.01 2.39
CA PRO A 13 -10.46 -14.96 2.99
C PRO A 13 -10.30 -15.21 4.50
N TRP A 14 -9.13 -14.89 5.04
CA TRP A 14 -8.75 -15.18 6.44
C TRP A 14 -9.68 -14.53 7.49
N ASN A 15 -10.46 -13.54 7.07
CA ASN A 15 -11.41 -12.79 7.88
C ASN A 15 -12.89 -13.10 7.55
N LYS A 16 -13.19 -14.16 6.79
CA LYS A 16 -14.58 -14.53 6.46
C LYS A 16 -15.39 -14.72 7.76
N GLY A 17 -16.49 -13.97 7.91
CA GLY A 17 -17.35 -14.01 9.11
C GLY A 17 -16.85 -13.19 10.30
N LYS A 18 -15.69 -12.51 10.20
CA LYS A 18 -15.21 -11.59 11.25
C LYS A 18 -15.63 -10.16 10.91
N ILE A 19 -16.36 -9.51 11.81
CA ILE A 19 -16.61 -8.07 11.73
C ILE A 19 -15.30 -7.35 12.09
N THR A 20 -14.46 -7.10 11.09
CA THR A 20 -13.32 -6.19 11.26
C THR A 20 -13.90 -4.78 11.20
N GLY A 21 -14.07 -4.14 12.37
CA GLY A 21 -14.50 -2.76 12.46
C GLY A 21 -13.51 -1.79 11.79
N GLN A 22 -13.78 -0.49 11.91
CA GLN A 22 -12.89 0.53 11.40
C GLN A 22 -11.49 0.35 12.01
N LYS A 23 -10.48 0.19 11.14
CA LYS A 23 -9.08 0.20 11.61
C LYS A 23 -8.76 1.62 12.10
N PRO A 24 -8.17 1.77 13.29
CA PRO A 24 -7.75 3.08 13.77
C PRO A 24 -6.70 3.68 12.82
N PRO A 25 -6.65 5.02 12.70
CA PRO A 25 -5.59 5.68 11.95
C PRO A 25 -4.23 5.42 12.61
N LEU A 26 -3.16 5.49 11.80
CA LEU A 26 -1.79 5.39 12.29
C LEU A 26 -1.46 6.58 13.22
N LYS A 27 -0.77 6.30 14.33
CA LYS A 27 -0.24 7.32 15.23
C LYS A 27 1.03 7.95 14.66
N PRO A 28 1.37 9.19 15.01
CA PRO A 28 2.60 9.84 14.54
C PRO A 28 3.89 9.02 14.78
N LYS A 29 3.97 8.33 15.92
CA LYS A 29 5.09 7.43 16.25
C LYS A 29 5.20 6.23 15.30
N GLU A 30 4.06 5.67 14.90
CA GLU A 30 4.00 4.53 13.97
C GLU A 30 4.40 4.95 12.56
N ILE A 31 3.92 6.13 12.12
CA ILE A 31 4.32 6.73 10.84
C ILE A 31 5.83 6.94 10.79
N TRP A 32 6.41 7.50 11.87
CA TRP A 32 7.85 7.70 11.96
C TRP A 32 8.62 6.37 11.88
N ALA A 33 8.19 5.36 12.66
CA ALA A 33 8.84 4.06 12.67
C ALA A 33 8.83 3.38 11.28
N ILE A 34 7.70 3.41 10.58
CA ILE A 34 7.58 2.86 9.22
C ILE A 34 8.50 3.61 8.25
N ARG A 35 8.47 4.95 8.28
CA ARG A 35 9.31 5.78 7.41
C ARG A 35 10.80 5.50 7.62
N THR A 36 11.24 5.42 8.88
CA THR A 36 12.64 5.10 9.21
C THR A 36 13.02 3.69 8.75
N ALA A 37 12.17 2.69 8.91
CA ALA A 37 12.44 1.33 8.41
C ALA A 37 12.59 1.30 6.88
N LEU A 38 11.76 2.04 6.14
CA LEU A 38 11.85 2.16 4.68
C LEU A 38 13.11 2.91 4.24
N GLN A 39 13.52 3.94 4.97
CA GLN A 39 14.77 4.67 4.73
C GLN A 39 15.99 3.78 4.96
N MET A 40 16.03 3.04 6.07
CA MET A 40 17.14 2.14 6.41
C MET A 40 17.27 0.97 5.44
N SER A 41 16.16 0.52 4.84
CA SER A 41 16.17 -0.52 3.81
C SER A 41 16.49 0.01 2.40
N ALA A 42 16.78 1.31 2.25
CA ALA A 42 17.01 1.97 0.96
C ALA A 42 15.89 1.74 -0.07
N ASN A 43 14.67 1.47 0.38
CA ASN A 43 13.53 1.19 -0.49
C ASN A 43 12.84 2.48 -0.93
N VAL A 44 13.45 3.16 -1.90
CA VAL A 44 13.03 4.48 -2.37
C VAL A 44 11.59 4.49 -2.88
N ARG A 45 11.17 3.44 -3.61
CA ARG A 45 9.81 3.35 -4.17
C ARG A 45 8.75 3.30 -3.08
N GLU A 46 8.91 2.39 -2.12
CA GLU A 46 7.93 2.25 -1.04
C GLU A 46 7.95 3.44 -0.09
N LEU A 47 9.12 4.05 0.15
CA LEU A 47 9.23 5.29 0.90
C LEU A 47 8.46 6.43 0.23
N ALA A 48 8.61 6.60 -1.08
CA ALA A 48 7.90 7.64 -1.84
C ALA A 48 6.38 7.40 -1.83
N LEU A 49 5.93 6.16 -2.08
CA LEU A 49 4.52 5.79 -2.03
C LEU A 49 3.93 5.99 -0.63
N PHE A 50 4.66 5.63 0.42
CA PHE A 50 4.22 5.81 1.80
C PHE A 50 4.01 7.30 2.13
N ASN A 51 5.00 8.14 1.83
CA ASN A 51 4.89 9.58 2.07
C ASN A 51 3.72 10.18 1.26
N LEU A 52 3.63 9.84 -0.03
CA LEU A 52 2.56 10.33 -0.89
C LEU A 52 1.16 9.91 -0.40
N ALA A 53 1.02 8.68 0.12
CA ALA A 53 -0.25 8.19 0.67
C ALA A 53 -0.72 9.02 1.88
N ILE A 54 0.20 9.40 2.76
CA ILE A 54 -0.09 10.19 3.95
C ILE A 54 -0.50 11.62 3.56
N ASP A 55 0.22 12.21 2.61
CA ASP A 55 0.00 13.61 2.21
C ASP A 55 -1.28 13.78 1.37
N SER A 56 -1.55 12.86 0.45
CA SER A 56 -2.67 12.95 -0.48
C SER A 56 -3.98 12.32 0.03
N LYS A 57 -3.90 11.40 1.00
CA LYS A 57 -5.03 10.59 1.50
C LYS A 57 -5.78 9.81 0.41
N LEU A 58 -5.11 9.49 -0.69
CA LEU A 58 -5.69 8.67 -1.75
C LEU A 58 -6.04 7.26 -1.24
N ARG A 59 -7.06 6.65 -1.85
CA ARG A 59 -7.33 5.22 -1.62
C ARG A 59 -6.18 4.41 -2.19
N ALA A 60 -5.92 3.24 -1.60
CA ALA A 60 -4.82 2.38 -2.03
C ALA A 60 -4.87 2.08 -3.54
N CYS A 61 -6.05 1.78 -4.10
CA CYS A 61 -6.20 1.51 -5.52
C CYS A 61 -5.87 2.72 -6.41
N ASP A 62 -6.20 3.93 -5.96
CA ASP A 62 -5.95 5.15 -6.72
C ASP A 62 -4.45 5.50 -6.66
N LEU A 63 -3.86 5.42 -5.47
CA LEU A 63 -2.42 5.60 -5.27
C LEU A 63 -1.59 4.63 -6.12
N THR A 64 -1.92 3.34 -6.12
CA THR A 64 -1.16 2.33 -6.87
C THR A 64 -1.32 2.41 -8.38
N ARG A 65 -2.33 3.16 -8.86
CA ARG A 65 -2.61 3.37 -10.28
C ARG A 65 -2.06 4.70 -10.80
N LEU A 66 -1.48 5.55 -9.95
CA LEU A 66 -0.88 6.81 -10.37
C LEU A 66 0.22 6.58 -11.42
N LEU A 67 0.19 7.41 -12.45
CA LEU A 67 1.20 7.47 -13.49
C LEU A 67 2.08 8.71 -13.27
N VAL A 68 3.27 8.69 -13.88
CA VAL A 68 4.20 9.83 -13.79
C VAL A 68 3.57 11.11 -14.34
N GLN A 69 2.75 11.01 -15.38
CA GLN A 69 2.03 12.15 -15.97
C GLN A 69 0.97 12.77 -15.05
N ASP A 70 0.51 12.04 -14.03
CA ASP A 70 -0.48 12.53 -13.06
C ASP A 70 0.19 13.38 -11.96
N ILE A 71 1.53 13.39 -11.91
CA ILE A 71 2.32 14.11 -10.91
C ILE A 71 2.87 15.38 -11.55
N PHE A 72 2.53 16.52 -10.95
CA PHE A 72 3.07 17.82 -11.34
C PHE A 72 3.88 18.41 -10.18
N HIS A 73 5.05 18.97 -10.51
CA HIS A 73 5.80 19.79 -9.56
C HIS A 73 5.14 21.16 -9.49
N GLY A 74 4.30 21.37 -8.49
CA GLY A 74 3.70 22.68 -8.22
C GLY A 74 4.78 23.67 -7.80
N GLY A 75 5.27 24.47 -8.75
CA GLY A 75 6.27 25.51 -8.52
C GLY A 75 6.09 26.66 -9.51
N HIS A 76 6.15 27.87 -8.98
CA HIS A 76 6.25 29.15 -9.69
C HIS A 76 7.69 29.40 -10.14
#